data_AF-A0A4Q4BPY4-F1
#
_entry.id   AF-A0A4Q4BPY4-F1
#
_cell.length_a   1.000
_cell.length_b   1.000
_cell.length_c   1.000
_cell.angle_alpha   90.00
_cell.angle_beta   90.00
_cell.angle_gamma   90.00
#
_symmetry.space_group_name_H-M   'P 1'
#
loop_
_entity.id
_entity.type
_entity.pdbx_description
1 polymer ?
#
loop_
_entity_poly.entity_id
_entity_poly.type
_entity_poly.pdbx_seq_one_letter_code
_entity_poly.pdbx_strand_id
1 'polypeptide(L)'
;MALLILTRAVNGPEAEALADRIITRSLDLEDGPIMGQPALASPFMHHYLFQALQALGRREAIHQIIAARWGRWVREGRPTTPENWSIDFPDGSACHGFSAHPLGWI
;
A
#
# COMPACT_ATOMS: atom_id res chain seq x y z
N MET A 1 -11.78 0.16 -0.13
CA MET A 1 -11.64 1.61 -0.37
C MET A 1 -11.16 1.89 -1.78
N ALA A 2 -9.96 1.46 -2.19
CA ALA A 2 -9.46 1.69 -3.56
C ALA A 2 -10.43 1.28 -4.67
N LEU A 3 -11.05 0.10 -4.57
CA LEU A 3 -12.00 -0.35 -5.59
C LEU A 3 -13.21 0.58 -5.74
N LEU A 4 -13.67 1.25 -4.66
CA LEU A 4 -14.77 2.23 -4.77
C LEU A 4 -14.37 3.42 -5.64
N ILE A 5 -13.13 3.89 -5.50
CA ILE A 5 -12.56 4.97 -6.32
C ILE A 5 -12.39 4.48 -7.76
N LEU A 6 -11.79 3.31 -7.96
CA LEU A 6 -11.48 2.76 -9.30
C LEU A 6 -12.74 2.44 -10.11
N THR A 7 -13.80 1.95 -9.47
CA THR A 7 -15.07 1.67 -10.14
C THR A 7 -15.98 2.89 -10.24
N ARG A 8 -15.54 4.06 -9.75
CA ARG A 8 -16.32 5.31 -9.70
C ARG A 8 -17.63 5.20 -8.91
N ALA A 9 -17.70 4.25 -7.99
CA ALA A 9 -18.82 4.13 -7.05
C ALA A 9 -18.87 5.34 -6.09
N VAL A 10 -17.74 6.02 -5.90
CA VAL A 10 -17.59 7.29 -5.17
C VAL A 10 -16.79 8.27 -6.03
N ASN A 11 -17.11 9.57 -5.94
CA ASN A 11 -16.49 10.62 -6.75
C ASN A 11 -16.34 11.93 -5.95
N GLY A 12 -15.55 12.87 -6.49
CA GLY A 12 -15.40 14.20 -5.90
C GLY A 12 -14.91 14.14 -4.44
N PRO A 13 -15.46 14.96 -3.52
CA PRO A 13 -14.99 15.04 -2.13
C PRO A 13 -14.94 13.71 -1.39
N GLU A 14 -15.85 12.77 -1.68
CA GLU A 14 -15.85 11.46 -1.03
C GLU A 14 -14.65 10.61 -1.47
N ALA A 15 -14.33 10.61 -2.77
CA ALA A 15 -13.16 9.90 -3.29
C ALA A 15 -11.86 10.48 -2.71
N GLU A 16 -11.77 11.80 -2.60
CA GLU A 16 -10.63 12.49 -1.98
C GLU A 16 -10.47 12.09 -0.49
N ALA A 17 -11.57 12.08 0.27
CA ALA A 17 -11.54 11.67 1.68
C ALA A 17 -11.12 10.19 1.86
N LEU A 18 -11.56 9.30 0.96
CA LEU A 18 -11.11 7.91 0.97
C LEU A 18 -9.62 7.78 0.62
N ALA A 19 -9.12 8.60 -0.32
CA ALA A 19 -7.71 8.65 -0.67
C ALA A 19 -6.85 9.10 0.53
N ASP A 20 -7.26 10.15 1.25
CA ASP A 20 -6.54 10.63 2.42
C ASP A 20 -6.47 9.58 3.53
N ARG A 21 -7.55 8.82 3.74
CA ARG A 21 -7.56 7.69 4.68
C ARG A 21 -6.67 6.53 4.23
N ILE A 22 -6.61 6.23 2.92
CA ILE A 22 -5.67 5.25 2.36
C ILE A 22 -4.23 5.68 2.64
N ILE A 23 -3.89 6.94 2.32
CA ILE A 23 -2.56 7.50 2.52
C ILE A 23 -2.17 7.43 4.00
N THR A 24 -3.06 7.88 4.88
CA THR A 24 -2.84 7.88 6.33
C THR A 24 -2.54 6.46 6.83
N ARG A 25 -3.37 5.47 6.48
CA ARG A 25 -3.14 4.10 6.94
C ARG A 25 -1.88 3.48 6.33
N SER A 26 -1.59 3.76 5.06
CA SER A 26 -0.41 3.24 4.36
C SER A 26 0.90 3.84 4.88
N LEU A 27 0.90 5.03 5.47
CA LEU A 27 2.09 5.64 6.08
C LEU A 27 2.32 5.23 7.55
N ASP A 28 1.32 4.70 8.23
CA ASP A 28 1.44 4.25 9.63
C ASP A 28 2.18 2.90 9.76
N LEU A 29 3.45 2.93 10.17
CA LEU A 29 4.35 1.77 10.18
C LEU A 29 3.94 0.60 11.10
N GLU A 30 2.89 0.76 11.92
CA GLU A 30 2.27 -0.35 12.63
C GLU A 30 1.58 -1.29 11.63
N ASP A 31 2.09 -2.52 11.50
CA ASP A 31 1.56 -3.52 10.55
C ASP A 31 0.30 -4.21 11.08
N GLY A 32 0.10 -4.21 12.40
CA GLY A 32 -1.03 -4.83 13.07
C GLY A 32 -2.38 -4.11 12.89
N PRO A 33 -3.47 -4.72 13.38
CA PRO A 33 -4.77 -4.07 13.43
C PRO A 33 -4.74 -2.88 14.43
N ILE A 34 -5.30 -1.75 14.01
CA ILE A 34 -5.46 -0.56 14.86
C ILE A 34 -6.94 -0.30 15.02
N MET A 35 -7.41 -0.21 16.27
CA MET A 35 -8.83 -0.02 16.57
C MET A 35 -9.34 1.29 15.94
N GLY A 36 -10.46 1.22 15.24
CA GLY A 36 -11.08 2.37 14.57
C GLY A 36 -10.41 2.77 13.24
N GLN A 37 -9.34 2.11 12.82
CA GLN A 37 -8.71 2.34 11.52
C GLN A 37 -9.01 1.21 10.52
N PRO A 38 -8.92 1.48 9.20
CA PRO A 38 -8.90 0.43 8.19
C PRO A 38 -7.74 -0.55 8.42
N ALA A 39 -7.96 -1.81 8.05
CA ALA A 39 -6.86 -2.77 7.97
C ALA A 39 -5.78 -2.29 7.00
N LEU A 40 -4.52 -2.56 7.32
CA LEU A 40 -3.42 -2.30 6.39
C LEU A 40 -3.57 -3.22 5.18
N ALA A 41 -3.50 -2.63 3.99
CA ALA A 41 -3.48 -3.40 2.76
C ALA A 41 -2.19 -4.23 2.68
N SER A 42 -2.26 -5.48 2.22
CA SER A 42 -1.07 -6.28 1.92
C SER A 42 -0.21 -5.63 0.83
N PRO A 43 1.06 -6.06 0.64
CA PRO A 43 1.88 -5.60 -0.48
C PRO A 43 1.17 -5.76 -1.82
N PHE A 44 0.49 -6.90 -2.06
CA PHE A 44 -0.35 -7.12 -3.24
C PHE A 44 -1.44 -6.06 -3.41
N MET A 45 -2.19 -5.78 -2.34
CA MET A 45 -3.33 -4.85 -2.42
C MET A 45 -2.90 -3.40 -2.66
N HIS A 46 -1.63 -3.05 -2.40
CA HIS A 46 -1.12 -1.72 -2.69
C HIS A 46 -1.08 -1.39 -4.18
N HIS A 47 -1.10 -2.37 -5.10
CA HIS A 47 -1.30 -2.10 -6.53
C HIS A 47 -2.57 -1.30 -6.78
N TYR A 48 -3.70 -1.76 -6.23
CA TYR A 48 -4.98 -1.11 -6.41
C TYR A 48 -5.05 0.21 -5.64
N LEU A 49 -4.40 0.31 -4.48
CA LEU A 49 -4.27 1.58 -3.77
C LEU A 49 -3.54 2.60 -4.64
N PHE A 50 -2.41 2.25 -5.23
CA PHE A 50 -1.63 3.15 -6.07
C PHE A 50 -2.35 3.54 -7.36
N GLN A 51 -3.07 2.60 -8.00
CA GLN A 51 -3.94 2.95 -9.12
C GLN A 51 -5.04 3.95 -8.72
N ALA A 52 -5.68 3.75 -7.57
CA ALA A 52 -6.71 4.66 -7.07
C ALA A 52 -6.15 6.05 -6.75
N LEU A 53 -4.99 6.10 -6.09
CA LEU A 53 -4.30 7.34 -5.77
C LEU A 53 -3.82 8.08 -7.03
N GLN A 54 -3.30 7.34 -8.02
CA GLN A 54 -2.90 7.92 -9.30
C GLN A 54 -4.09 8.51 -10.06
N ALA A 55 -5.24 7.84 -10.05
CA ALA A 55 -6.46 8.36 -10.68
C ALA A 55 -6.92 9.70 -10.09
N LEU A 56 -6.50 10.02 -8.86
CA LEU A 56 -6.78 11.28 -8.14
C LEU A 56 -5.55 12.22 -8.08
N GLY A 57 -4.53 11.98 -8.91
CA GLY A 57 -3.33 12.84 -8.99
C GLY A 57 -2.41 12.79 -7.75
N ARG A 58 -2.57 11.80 -6.86
CA ARG A 58 -1.81 11.69 -5.59
C ARG A 58 -0.44 11.02 -5.74
N ARG A 59 0.31 11.35 -6.81
CA ARG A 59 1.59 10.70 -7.12
C ARG A 59 2.63 10.84 -6.00
N GLU A 60 2.73 12.03 -5.41
CA GLU A 60 3.68 12.28 -4.34
C GLU A 60 3.44 11.37 -3.12
N ALA A 61 2.17 11.16 -2.74
CA ALA A 61 1.82 10.25 -1.66
C ALA A 61 2.18 8.79 -1.98
N ILE A 62 2.08 8.36 -3.24
CA ILE A 62 2.52 7.02 -3.67
C ILE A 62 4.02 6.86 -3.40
N HIS A 63 4.84 7.83 -3.80
CA HIS A 63 6.29 7.78 -3.56
C HIS A 63 6.61 7.73 -2.05
N GLN A 64 5.91 8.52 -1.23
CA GLN A 64 6.09 8.50 0.22
C GLN A 64 5.75 7.14 0.84
N ILE A 65 4.65 6.51 0.40
CA ILE A 65 4.26 5.17 0.85
C ILE A 65 5.32 4.13 0.44
N ILE A 66 5.82 4.19 -0.80
CA ILE A 66 6.88 3.30 -1.30
C ILE A 66 8.13 3.45 -0.43
N ALA A 67 8.60 4.68 -0.21
CA ALA A 67 9.78 4.96 0.59
C ALA A 67 9.63 4.54 2.06
N ALA A 68 8.42 4.65 2.63
CA ALA A 68 8.15 4.22 3.99
C ALA A 68 8.16 2.69 4.11
N ARG A 69 7.35 2.00 3.28
CA ARG A 69 7.08 0.56 3.40
C ARG A 69 8.13 -0.31 2.73
N TRP A 70 8.35 -0.15 1.43
CA TRP A 70 9.38 -0.92 0.72
C TRP A 70 10.78 -0.46 1.13
N GLY A 71 10.95 0.83 1.42
CA GLY A 71 12.21 1.33 1.96
C GLY A 71 12.58 0.70 3.32
N ARG A 72 11.60 0.21 4.11
CA ARG A 72 11.89 -0.60 5.31
C ARG A 72 12.62 -1.89 4.95
N TRP A 73 12.14 -2.64 3.96
CA TRP A 73 12.80 -3.86 3.50
C TRP A 73 14.20 -3.61 2.95
N VAL A 74 14.42 -2.49 2.25
CA VAL A 74 15.75 -2.09 1.79
C VAL A 74 16.68 -1.83 2.98
N ARG A 75 16.21 -1.09 4.00
CA ARG A 75 16.99 -0.83 5.23
C ARG A 75 17.30 -2.10 6.03
N GLU A 76 16.42 -3.09 5.99
CA GLU A 76 16.64 -4.42 6.57
C GLU A 76 17.60 -5.30 5.75
N GLY A 77 18.09 -4.80 4.60
CA GLY A 77 19.02 -5.55 3.74
C GLY A 77 18.35 -6.66 2.94
N ARG A 78 17.02 -6.62 2.74
CA ARG A 78 16.31 -7.65 1.98
C ARG A 78 16.56 -7.47 0.48
N PRO A 79 17.06 -8.51 -0.23
CA PRO A 79 17.33 -8.43 -1.67
C PRO A 79 16.07 -8.60 -2.53
N THR A 80 14.96 -9.07 -1.95
CA THR A 80 13.70 -9.39 -2.63
C THR A 80 12.51 -8.87 -1.84
N THR A 81 11.34 -8.75 -2.49
CA THR A 81 10.09 -8.36 -1.84
C THR A 81 9.38 -9.58 -1.24
N PRO A 82 9.13 -9.62 0.08
CA PRO A 82 8.32 -10.67 0.71
C PRO A 82 6.85 -10.65 0.29
N GLU A 83 6.16 -11.76 0.50
CA GLU A 83 4.73 -11.94 0.22
C GLU A 83 3.83 -11.03 1.07
N ASN A 84 4.24 -10.74 2.31
CA ASN A 84 3.46 -9.94 3.24
C ASN A 84 4.39 -9.07 4.10
N TRP A 85 3.83 -8.13 4.87
CA TRP A 85 4.62 -7.21 5.70
C TRP A 85 5.43 -7.92 6.77
N SER A 86 4.88 -9.00 7.32
CA SER A 86 5.55 -10.04 8.10
C SER A 86 5.30 -11.40 7.44
N ILE A 87 6.33 -12.25 7.46
CA ILE A 87 6.29 -13.63 6.94
C ILE A 87 6.60 -14.64 8.04
N ASP A 88 6.27 -14.31 9.29
CA ASP A 88 6.56 -15.15 10.47
C ASP A 88 5.56 -16.32 10.58
N PHE A 89 5.48 -17.13 9.51
CA PHE A 89 4.63 -18.32 9.40
C PHE A 89 5.29 -19.36 8.47
N PRO A 90 4.96 -20.66 8.58
CA PRO A 90 5.72 -21.74 7.94
C PRO A 90 5.88 -21.66 6.42
N ASP A 91 4.89 -21.10 5.72
CA ASP A 91 4.85 -21.03 4.25
C ASP A 91 5.11 -19.63 3.69
N GLY A 92 5.59 -18.69 4.52
CA GLY A 92 5.79 -17.30 4.11
C GLY A 92 6.92 -17.15 3.09
N SER A 93 6.60 -16.62 1.90
CA SER A 93 7.63 -16.38 0.88
C SER A 93 8.38 -15.06 1.10
N ALA A 94 9.71 -15.14 1.16
CA ALA A 94 10.60 -13.97 1.19
C ALA A 94 10.84 -13.34 -0.20
N CYS A 95 10.40 -14.01 -1.27
CA CYS A 95 10.55 -13.55 -2.66
C CYS A 95 9.26 -13.80 -3.42
N HIS A 96 8.43 -12.76 -3.52
CA HIS A 96 7.12 -12.84 -4.13
C HIS A 96 6.93 -11.69 -5.14
N GLY A 97 6.75 -12.06 -6.42
CA GLY A 97 6.74 -11.11 -7.53
C GLY A 97 5.58 -10.11 -7.51
N PHE A 98 4.42 -10.49 -6.95
CA PHE A 98 3.33 -9.54 -6.78
C PHE A 98 3.72 -8.37 -5.87
N SER A 99 4.69 -8.53 -4.97
CA SER A 99 5.05 -7.45 -4.05
C SER A 99 5.96 -6.40 -4.70
N ALA A 100 6.38 -6.60 -5.94
CA ALA A 100 7.28 -5.71 -6.69
C ALA A 100 6.55 -4.53 -7.37
N HIS A 101 5.34 -4.18 -6.93
CA HIS A 101 4.53 -3.11 -7.51
C HIS A 101 5.22 -1.73 -7.61
N PRO A 102 6.13 -1.29 -6.71
CA PRO A 102 6.79 0.00 -6.86
C PRO A 102 7.41 0.25 -8.23
N LEU A 103 7.81 -0.79 -8.96
CA LEU A 103 8.34 -0.69 -10.33
C LEU A 103 7.41 0.05 -11.31
N GLY A 104 6.09 0.10 -11.05
CA GLY A 104 5.14 0.85 -11.88
C GLY A 104 5.03 2.34 -11.55
N TRP A 105 5.65 2.80 -10.46
CA TRP A 105 5.47 4.15 -9.90
C TRP A 105 6.76 4.89 -9.55
N ILE A 106 7.91 4.23 -9.58
CA ILE A 106 9.24 4.86 -9.52
C ILE A 106 9.67 5.37 -10.91
#